data_AF-A0A3N5H2K8-F1
#
_entry.id   AF-A0A3N5H2K8-F1
#
_cell.length_a   1.000
_cell.length_b   1.000
_cell.length_c   1.000
_cell.angle_alpha   90.00
_cell.angle_beta   90.00
_cell.angle_gamma   90.00
#
_symmetry.space_group_name_H-M   'P 1'
#
loop_
_entity.id
_entity.type
_entity.pdbx_description
1 polymer ?
#
loop_
_entity_poly.entity_id
_entity_poly.type
_entity_poly.pdbx_seq_one_letter_code
_entity_poly.pdbx_strand_id
1 'polypeptide(L)'
;MSLEDIWYESSPYVYLLSGVATLVGSEGVLGTASALLLLIAAATILRLRWSHRQRGAAARARANRIRDARARLQAKPVTSSPESTRRAGSAR
;
A
#
# COMPACT_ATOMS: atom_id res chain seq x y z
N MET A 1 10.31 14.21 -11.52
CA MET A 1 10.31 12.73 -11.49
C MET A 1 11.60 12.30 -12.14
N SER A 2 12.41 11.49 -11.47
CA SER A 2 13.71 11.09 -12.01
C SER A 2 13.52 10.03 -13.10
N LEU A 3 14.49 9.90 -13.98
CA LEU A 3 14.44 8.96 -15.11
C LEU A 3 14.35 7.50 -14.60
N GLU A 4 14.99 7.20 -13.47
CA GLU A 4 14.94 5.88 -12.84
C GLU A 4 13.52 5.51 -12.41
N ASP A 5 12.75 6.47 -11.88
CA ASP A 5 11.35 6.23 -11.48
C ASP A 5 10.49 5.88 -12.68
N ILE A 6 10.65 6.60 -13.80
CA ILE A 6 9.92 6.36 -15.04
C ILE A 6 10.26 4.98 -15.59
N TRP A 7 11.54 4.61 -15.59
CA TRP A 7 12.00 3.29 -16.04
C TRP A 7 11.46 2.16 -15.14
N TYR A 8 11.47 2.38 -13.82
CA TYR A 8 10.92 1.41 -12.86
C TYR A 8 9.40 1.23 -13.03
N GLU A 9 8.70 2.33 -13.31
CA GLU A 9 7.25 2.36 -13.49
C GLU A 9 6.81 1.71 -14.81
N SER A 10 7.60 1.88 -15.88
CA SER A 10 7.31 1.43 -17.24
C SER A 10 7.85 0.03 -17.59
N SER A 11 8.93 -0.43 -16.93
CA SER A 11 9.56 -1.74 -17.19
C SER A 11 8.59 -2.94 -17.23
N PRO A 12 7.62 -3.14 -16.31
CA PRO A 12 6.72 -4.29 -16.40
C PRO A 12 5.83 -4.25 -17.65
N TYR A 13 5.47 -3.06 -18.14
CA TYR A 13 4.66 -2.92 -19.35
C TYR A 13 5.48 -3.22 -20.60
N VAL A 14 6.75 -2.80 -20.63
CA VAL A 14 7.68 -3.11 -21.73
C VAL A 14 7.94 -4.62 -21.82
N TYR A 15 8.17 -5.29 -20.69
CA TYR A 15 8.34 -6.74 -20.66
C TYR A 15 7.08 -7.50 -21.08
N LEU A 16 5.90 -7.03 -20.68
CA LEU A 16 4.64 -7.65 -21.06
C LEU A 16 4.34 -7.46 -22.55
N LEU A 17 4.52 -6.24 -23.07
CA LEU A 17 4.31 -5.92 -24.47
C LEU A 17 5.28 -6.66 -25.38
N SER A 18 6.58 -6.70 -25.02
CA SER A 18 7.59 -7.43 -25.79
C SER A 18 7.36 -8.94 -25.75
N GLY A 19 6.96 -9.50 -24.60
CA GLY A 19 6.58 -10.92 -24.48
C GLY A 19 5.40 -11.29 -25.37
N VAL A 20 4.31 -10.50 -25.36
CA VAL A 20 3.15 -10.72 -26.22
C VAL A 20 3.49 -10.56 -27.70
N ALA A 21 4.26 -9.52 -28.06
CA ALA A 21 4.70 -9.29 -29.43
C ALA A 21 5.54 -10.47 -29.95
N THR A 22 6.44 -11.00 -29.11
CA THR A 22 7.27 -12.16 -29.45
C THR A 22 6.39 -13.40 -29.61
N LEU A 23 5.43 -13.63 -28.70
CA LEU A 23 4.53 -14.77 -28.76
C LEU A 23 3.68 -14.80 -30.04
N VAL A 24 3.20 -13.65 -30.51
CA VAL A 24 2.41 -13.53 -31.73
C VAL A 24 3.28 -13.62 -32.99
N GLY A 25 4.51 -13.11 -32.93
CA GLY A 25 5.42 -13.09 -34.07
C GLY A 25 6.27 -14.36 -34.27
N SER A 26 6.28 -15.28 -33.30
CA SER A 26 7.15 -16.45 -33.34
C SER A 26 6.37 -17.76 -33.39
N GLU A 27 6.54 -18.54 -34.47
CA GLU A 27 6.01 -19.90 -34.59
C GLU A 27 6.98 -20.97 -34.02
N GLY A 28 8.20 -20.56 -33.66
CA GLY A 28 9.24 -21.44 -33.15
C GLY A 28 9.13 -21.74 -31.64
N VAL A 29 9.53 -22.95 -31.24
CA VAL A 29 9.60 -23.39 -29.83
C VAL A 29 10.51 -22.47 -28.98
N LEU A 30 11.59 -21.97 -29.56
CA LEU A 30 12.49 -21.00 -28.92
C LEU A 30 11.81 -19.65 -28.67
N GLY A 31 10.99 -19.18 -29.61
CA GLY A 31 10.28 -17.91 -29.49
C GLY A 31 9.18 -17.97 -28.44
N THR A 32 8.40 -19.06 -28.43
CA THR A 32 7.40 -19.33 -27.39
C THR A 32 8.02 -19.48 -26.00
N ALA A 33 9.15 -20.18 -25.87
CA ALA A 33 9.88 -20.28 -24.61
C ALA A 33 10.38 -18.91 -24.09
N SER A 34 10.94 -18.09 -24.99
CA SER A 34 11.40 -16.74 -24.64
C SER A 34 10.24 -15.81 -24.24
N ALA A 35 9.13 -15.88 -24.97
CA ALA A 35 7.92 -15.12 -24.65
C ALA A 35 7.33 -15.52 -23.28
N LEU A 36 7.31 -16.81 -22.95
CA LEU A 36 6.89 -17.29 -21.63
C LEU A 36 7.81 -16.77 -20.51
N LEU A 37 9.12 -16.77 -20.72
CA LEU A 37 10.10 -16.19 -19.78
C LEU A 37 9.83 -14.70 -19.53
N LEU A 38 9.57 -13.93 -20.60
CA LEU A 38 9.21 -12.51 -20.53
C LEU A 38 7.90 -12.28 -19.77
N LEU A 39 6.88 -13.09 -20.02
CA LEU A 39 5.59 -13.01 -19.33
C LEU A 39 5.71 -13.38 -17.84
N ILE A 40 6.49 -14.40 -17.50
CA ILE A 40 6.76 -14.78 -16.10
C ILE A 40 7.51 -13.66 -15.39
N ALA A 41 8.53 -13.06 -16.02
CA ALA A 41 9.26 -11.93 -15.46
C ALA A 41 8.33 -10.74 -15.20
N ALA A 42 7.49 -10.38 -16.17
CA ALA A 42 6.49 -9.32 -16.03
C ALA A 42 5.51 -9.62 -14.88
N ALA A 43 4.95 -10.83 -14.82
CA ALA A 43 4.04 -11.26 -13.75
C ALA A 43 4.69 -11.21 -12.37
N THR A 44 5.96 -11.59 -12.27
CA THR A 44 6.73 -11.57 -11.02
C THR A 44 6.93 -10.12 -10.54
N ILE A 45 7.31 -9.21 -11.43
CA ILE A 45 7.45 -7.77 -11.13
C ILE A 45 6.10 -7.19 -10.70
N LEU A 46 5.01 -7.49 -11.41
CA LEU A 46 3.65 -7.08 -11.05
C LEU A 46 3.25 -7.60 -9.68
N ARG A 47 3.55 -8.86 -9.35
CA ARG A 47 3.26 -9.47 -8.05
C ARG A 47 4.05 -8.83 -6.92
N LEU A 48 5.35 -8.57 -7.11
CA LEU A 48 6.16 -7.83 -6.13
C LEU A 48 5.61 -6.42 -5.90
N ARG A 49 5.22 -5.74 -6.99
CA ARG A 49 4.67 -4.39 -6.95
C ARG A 49 3.32 -4.35 -6.23
N TRP A 50 2.45 -5.35 -6.45
CA TRP A 50 1.18 -5.50 -5.74
C TRP A 50 1.40 -5.75 -4.24
N SER A 51 2.35 -6.63 -3.89
CA SER A 51 2.75 -6.90 -2.50
C SER A 51 3.28 -5.65 -1.80
N HIS A 52 4.11 -4.85 -2.49
CA HIS A 52 4.59 -3.56 -1.98
C HIS A 52 3.46 -2.57 -1.75
N ARG A 53 2.50 -2.46 -2.69
CA ARG A 53 1.32 -1.60 -2.53
C ARG A 53 0.42 -2.05 -1.38
N GLN A 54 0.22 -3.35 -1.19
CA GLN A 54 -0.57 -3.90 -0.08
C GLN A 54 0.09 -3.64 1.28
N ARG A 55 1.41 -3.82 1.39
CA ARG A 55 2.18 -3.52 2.60
C ARG A 55 2.12 -2.03 2.94
N GLY A 56 2.25 -1.17 1.94
CA GLY A 56 2.11 0.28 2.08
C GLY A 56 0.69 0.72 2.48
N ALA A 57 -0.34 0.14 1.89
CA ALA A 57 -1.74 0.43 2.21
C ALA A 57 -2.09 -0.01 3.65
N ALA A 58 -1.64 -1.19 4.08
CA ALA A 58 -1.82 -1.66 5.45
C ALA A 58 -1.08 -0.79 6.47
N ALA A 59 0.14 -0.34 6.16
CA ALA A 59 0.90 0.58 7.00
C ALA A 59 0.20 1.95 7.14
N ARG A 60 -0.31 2.51 6.03
CA ARG A 60 -1.09 3.76 6.03
C ARG A 60 -2.40 3.62 6.80
N ALA A 61 -3.10 2.50 6.67
CA ALA A 61 -4.33 2.23 7.41
C ALA A 61 -4.07 2.16 8.93
N ARG A 62 -2.95 1.56 9.36
CA ARG A 62 -2.53 1.56 10.77
C ARG A 62 -2.17 2.95 11.27
N ALA A 63 -1.42 3.72 10.47
CA ALA A 63 -1.04 5.09 10.82
C ALA A 63 -2.27 6.01 11.00
N ASN A 64 -3.25 5.90 10.10
CA ASN A 64 -4.51 6.65 10.21
C ASN A 64 -5.28 6.29 11.49
N ARG A 65 -5.39 5.00 11.83
CA ARG A 65 -6.05 4.56 13.07
C ARG A 65 -5.39 5.11 14.33
N ILE A 66 -4.06 5.16 14.38
CA ILE A 66 -3.33 5.73 15.52
C ILE A 66 -3.58 7.25 15.61
N ARG A 67 -3.61 7.94 14.48
CA ARG A 67 -3.92 9.37 14.42
C ARG A 67 -5.34 9.65 14.91
N ASP A 68 -6.31 8.84 14.50
CA ASP A 68 -7.70 8.94 14.95
C ASP A 68 -7.85 8.65 16.45
N ALA A 69 -7.16 7.62 16.96
CA ALA A 69 -7.15 7.31 18.39
C ALA A 69 -6.56 8.45 19.22
N ARG A 70 -5.47 9.06 18.76
CA ARG A 70 -4.85 10.23 19.41
C ARG A 70 -5.76 11.45 19.38
N ALA A 71 -6.44 11.69 18.26
CA ALA A 71 -7.42 12.76 18.15
C ALA A 71 -8.57 12.59 19.15
N ARG A 72 -9.05 11.35 19.38
CA ARG A 72 -10.09 11.06 20.39
C ARG A 72 -9.62 11.28 21.81
N LEU A 73 -8.36 10.97 22.12
CA LEU A 73 -7.79 11.23 23.45
C LEU A 73 -7.62 12.72 23.73
N GLN A 74 -7.24 13.50 22.72
CA GLN A 74 -7.13 14.96 22.83
C GLN A 74 -8.52 15.65 22.84
N ALA A 75 -9.49 15.09 22.14
CA ALA A 75 -10.86 15.58 22.11
C ALA A 75 -11.69 15.17 23.33
N LYS A 76 -11.20 14.25 24.18
CA LYS A 76 -11.87 13.94 25.45
C LYS A 76 -11.66 15.14 26.38
N PRO A 77 -12.68 15.97 26.64
CA PRO A 77 -12.51 17.11 27.53
C PRO A 77 -12.18 16.55 28.91
N VAL A 78 -11.22 17.19 29.60
CA VAL A 78 -10.94 16.97 31.02
C VAL A 78 -12.13 17.54 31.81
N THR A 79 -13.27 16.86 31.73
CA THR A 79 -14.49 17.20 32.47
C THR A 79 -15.01 15.94 33.13
N SER A 80 -14.27 15.47 34.12
CA SER A 80 -14.86 14.78 35.26
C SER A 80 -13.84 14.84 36.40
N SER A 81 -13.63 16.05 36.93
CA SER A 81 -13.13 16.18 38.30
C SER A 81 -14.30 15.83 39.23
N PRO A 82 -14.24 14.73 40.00
CA PRO A 82 -15.27 14.39 40.98
C PRO A 82 -15.04 15.23 42.25
N GLU A 83 -15.13 16.56 42.14
CA GLU A 83 -14.86 17.48 43.25
C GLU A 83 -16.08 18.35 43.62
N SER A 84 -17.30 17.98 43.20
CA SER A 84 -18.52 18.69 43.60
C SER A 84 -19.32 18.02 44.72
N THR A 85 -19.00 16.79 45.14
CA THR A 85 -19.81 16.08 46.15
C THR A 85 -19.37 16.32 47.60
N ARG A 86 -18.26 17.04 47.85
CA ARG A 86 -17.72 17.22 49.21
C ARG A 86 -18.16 18.50 49.94
N ARG A 87 -18.94 19.38 49.31
CA ARG A 87 -19.34 20.69 49.90
C ARG A 87 -20.81 20.85 50.27
N ALA A 88 -21.64 19.81 50.18
CA ALA A 88 -23.07 19.90 50.54
C ALA A 88 -23.43 19.35 51.94
N GLY A 89 -22.47 18.84 52.71
CA GLY A 89 -22.71 18.18 54.00
C GLY A 89 -22.31 18.95 55.25
N SER A 90 -22.05 20.26 55.17
CA SER A 90 -21.66 21.08 56.32
C SER A 90 -22.57 22.31 56.43
N ALA A 91 -23.83 22.07 56.78
CA ALA A 91 -24.71 23.06 57.40
C ALA A 91 -26.00 22.36 57.85
N ARG A 92 -25.96 21.75 59.03
CA ARG A 92 -26.96 21.89 60.13
C ARG A 92 -26.78 20.79 61.16
#